data_AF-A0A927MNU8-F1
#
_entry.id   AF-A0A927MNU8-F1
#
_cell.length_a   1.000
_cell.length_b   1.000
_cell.length_c   1.000
_cell.angle_alpha   90.00
_cell.angle_beta   90.00
_cell.angle_gamma   90.00
#
_symmetry.space_group_name_H-M   'P 1'
#
loop_
_entity.id
_entity.type
_entity.pdbx_description
1 polymer ?
#
loop_
_entity_poly.entity_id
_entity_poly.type
_entity_poly.pdbx_seq_one_letter_code
_entity_poly.pdbx_strand_id
1 'polypeptide(L)' 'MNQLRADGFDVRDEDVARLSPFVRHHINMLGRYSFQPPDLPGGLRPLRHPGSADDE' A
#
# COMPACT_ATOMS: atom_id res chain seq x y z
N MET A 1 -2.33 -7.53 -1.47
CA MET A 1 -3.39 -8.49 -1.14
C MET A 1 -2.87 -9.89 -0.85
N ASN A 2 -2.00 -10.45 -1.70
CA ASN A 2 -1.47 -11.80 -1.48
C ASN A 2 -0.72 -11.96 -0.15
N GLN A 3 0.07 -10.97 0.26
CA GLN A 3 0.78 -11.00 1.54
C GLN A 3 -0.19 -10.98 2.74
N LEU A 4 -1.21 -10.13 2.73
CA LEU A 4 -2.23 -10.07 3.80
C LEU A 4 -2.99 -11.41 3.95
N ARG A 5 -3.29 -12.08 2.82
CA ARG A 5 -3.90 -13.42 2.83
C ARG A 5 -2.95 -14.48 3.39
N ALA A 6 -1.68 -14.42 3.03
CA ALA A 6 -0.66 -15.32 3.55
C ALA A 6 -0.42 -15.14 5.06
N ASP A 7 -0.53 -13.91 5.55
CA ASP A 7 -0.40 -13.55 6.96
C ASP A 7 -1.67 -13.89 7.79
N GLY A 8 -2.69 -14.50 7.17
CA GLY A 8 -3.91 -14.97 7.84
C GLY A 8 -4.99 -13.91 8.07
N PHE A 9 -4.87 -12.73 7.47
CA PHE A 9 -5.92 -11.72 7.54
C PHE A 9 -7.10 -12.07 6.62
N ASP A 10 -8.32 -11.79 7.09
CA ASP A 10 -9.53 -11.88 6.26
C ASP A 10 -9.49 -10.79 5.19
N VAL A 11 -9.18 -11.18 3.95
CA VAL A 11 -9.14 -10.28 2.79
C VAL A 11 -10.27 -10.63 1.85
N ARG A 12 -11.41 -9.98 2.07
CA ARG A 12 -12.63 -10.20 1.30
C ARG A 12 -12.51 -9.67 -0.13
N ASP A 13 -13.01 -10.43 -1.10
CA ASP A 13 -12.90 -10.06 -2.51
C ASP A 13 -13.67 -8.77 -2.83
N GLU A 14 -14.76 -8.50 -2.12
CA GLU A 14 -15.52 -7.26 -2.22
C GLU A 14 -14.72 -6.01 -1.80
N ASP A 15 -13.83 -6.14 -0.81
CA ASP A 15 -13.00 -5.03 -0.34
C ASP A 15 -11.82 -4.81 -1.28
N VAL A 16 -11.28 -5.89 -1.86
CA VAL A 16 -10.27 -5.81 -2.93
C VAL A 16 -10.84 -5.11 -4.16
N ALA A 17 -12.09 -5.39 -4.54
CA ALA A 17 -12.75 -4.73 -5.67
C ALA A 17 -13.03 -3.23 -5.43
N ARG A 18 -13.16 -2.81 -4.16
CA ARG A 18 -13.37 -1.40 -3.76
C ARG A 18 -12.08 -0.61 -3.67
N LEU A 19 -10.93 -1.27 -3.58
CA LEU A 19 -9.63 -0.62 -3.67
C LEU A 19 -9.39 -0.20 -5.12
N SER A 20 -9.92 0.97 -5.46
CA SER A 20 -9.61 1.63 -6.72
C SER A 20 -8.08 1.75 -6.87
N PRO A 21 -7.50 1.43 -8.04
CA PRO A 21 -6.10 1.73 -8.33
C PRO A 21 -5.77 3.24 -8.16
N PHE A 22 -6.81 4.08 -8.15
CA PHE A 22 -6.75 5.51 -7.90
C PHE A 22 -7.78 5.90 -6.81
N VAL A 23 -7.66 5.37 -5.59
CA VAL A 23 -8.29 6.00 -4.40
C VAL A 23 -7.62 7.35 -4.16
N ARG A 24 -7.93 8.32 -5.02
CA ARG A 24 -7.39 9.67 -5.01
C ARG A 24 -8.51 10.68 -5.08
N HIS A 25 -9.64 10.42 -4.41
CA HIS A 25 -10.65 11.46 -4.20
C HIS A 25 -10.05 12.68 -3.45
N HIS A 26 -8.92 12.49 -2.75
CA HIS A 26 -8.18 13.53 -2.05
C HIS A 26 -6.78 13.82 -2.63
N ILE A 27 -6.37 13.19 -3.73
CA ILE A 27 -5.02 13.41 -4.29
C ILE A 27 -5.11 13.98 -5.70
N ASN A 28 -5.00 15.30 -5.78
CA ASN A 28 -4.93 16.02 -7.04
C ASN A 28 -3.54 15.84 -7.67
N MET A 29 -3.49 15.29 -8.89
CA MET A 29 -2.29 15.31 -9.73
C MET A 29 -2.39 16.46 -10.72
N LEU A 30 -1.96 17.66 -10.32
CA LEU A 30 -1.93 18.83 -11.19
C LEU A 30 -0.60 18.91 -11.95
N GLY A 31 -0.63 18.67 -13.25
CA GLY A 31 0.59 18.67 -14.08
C GLY A 31 1.32 17.33 -14.10
N ARG A 32 2.55 17.33 -14.63
CA ARG A 32 3.33 16.12 -14.88
C ARG A 32 4.35 15.89 -13.76
N TYR A 33 4.06 14.94 -12.88
CA TYR A 33 4.99 14.50 -11.84
C TYR A 33 5.78 13.28 -12.30
N SER A 34 7.10 13.40 -12.35
CA SER A 34 8.01 12.26 -12.54
C SER A 34 8.48 11.80 -11.16
N PHE A 35 8.07 10.61 -10.74
CA PHE A 35 8.65 9.94 -9.58
C PHE A 35 9.73 8.99 -10.10
N GLN A 36 10.96 9.48 -10.15
CA GLN A 36 12.09 8.59 -10.40
C GLN A 36 12.43 7.92 -9.06
N PRO A 37 12.28 6.59 -8.93
CA PRO A 37 12.72 5.92 -7.73
C PRO A 37 14.23 6.15 -7.57
N PRO A 38 14.69 6.58 -6.40
CA PRO A 38 16.12 6.60 -6.13
C PRO A 38 16.67 5.17 -6.19
N ASP A 39 17.97 5.02 -6.44
CA ASP A 39 18.65 3.73 -6.33
C ASP A 39 18.68 3.34 -4.85
N LEU A 40 17.63 2.64 -4.42
CA LEU A 40 17.43 2.21 -3.05
C LEU A 40 18.03 0.81 -2.91
N PRO A 41 19.03 0.62 -2.05
CA PRO A 41 19.56 -0.71 -1.77
C PRO A 41 18.52 -1.50 -0.95
N GLY A 42 17.57 -2.14 -1.63
CA GLY A 42 16.56 -2.97 -0.99
C GLY A 42 15.23 -3.03 -1.74
N GLY A 43 14.47 -4.09 -1.48
CA GLY A 43 13.10 -4.23 -1.98
C GLY A 43 12.09 -3.39 -1.20
N LEU A 44 10.80 -3.67 -1.43
CA LEU A 44 9.73 -3.07 -0.63
C LEU A 44 9.88 -3.42 0.85
N ARG A 45 9.64 -2.44 1.73
CA ARG A 45 9.54 -2.70 3.18
C ARG A 45 8.41 -3.71 3.43
N PRO A 46 8.59 -4.69 4.33
CA PRO A 46 7.52 -5.60 4.72
C PRO A 46 6.30 -4.83 5.28
N LEU A 47 5.12 -5.42 5.14
CA LEU A 47 3.89 -4.83 5.67
C LEU A 47 3.97 -4.70 7.20
N ARG A 48 3.59 -3.54 7.72
CA ARG A 48 3.50 -3.33 9.17
C ARG A 48 2.31 -4.10 9.73
N HIS A 49 2.50 -4.77 10.86
CA HIS A 49 1.42 -5.47 11.54
C HIS A 49 0.55 -4.45 12.32
N PRO A 50 -0.79 -4.51 12.21
CA PRO A 50 -1.68 -3.50 12.78
C PRO A 50 -1.68 -3.48 14.32
N GLY A 51 -1.24 -4.56 14.97
CA GLY A 51 -1.10 -4.66 16.42
C GLY A 51 0.29 -4.25 16.95
N SER A 52 1.23 -3.90 16.07
CA SER A 52 2.53 -3.38 16.48
C SER A 52 2.32 -1.95 16.96
N ALA A 53 2.57 -1.68 18.24
CA ALA A 53 2.69 -0.31 18.73
C ALA A 53 3.66 0.46 17.82
N ASP A 54 3.38 1.73 17.55
CA ASP A 54 4.36 2.60 16.89
C ASP A 54 5.57 2.67 17.81
N ASP A 55 6.64 1.93 17.47
CA ASP A 55 7.96 2.20 18.04
C ASP A 55 8.35 3.62 17.60
N GLU A 56 8.41 4.51 18.59
CA GLU A 56 8.80 5.93 18.49
C GLU A 56 10.23 6.11 17.94
#